data_AF-A0A819X019-F1
#
_entry.id   AF-A0A819X019-F1
#
_cell.length_a   1.000
_cell.length_b   1.000
_cell.length_c   1.000
_cell.angle_alpha   90.00
_cell.angle_beta   90.00
_cell.angle_gamma   90.00
#
_symmetry.space_group_name_H-M   'P 1'
#
loop_
_entity.id
_entity.type
_entity.pdbx_description
1 polymer ?
#
loop_
_entity_poly.entity_id
_entity_poly.type
_entity_poly.pdbx_seq_one_letter_code
_entity_poly.pdbx_strand_id
1 'polypeptide(L)'
;MILVSPKGEPVNVKLFPQASGDYTGEFTPTKIGQHRIDITFANIPVQGSPFFTEVYDPSQVRIGPLPRDIIVNTENTFEINLDNAGNVPLEIKISSPTGVNVPNFKYASLQSVITGQG
;
A
#
# COMPACT_ATOMS: atom_id res chain seq x y z
N MET A 1 -2.72 17.12 -19.51
CA MET A 1 -2.36 16.25 -18.37
C MET A 1 -1.86 14.93 -18.91
N ILE A 2 -0.80 14.40 -18.33
CA ILE A 2 -0.24 13.09 -18.69
C ILE A 2 -0.14 12.28 -17.39
N LEU A 3 -0.62 11.04 -17.41
CA LEU A 3 -0.46 10.08 -16.33
C LEU A 3 0.44 8.95 -16.82
N VAL A 4 1.47 8.63 -16.05
CA VAL A 4 2.47 7.61 -16.35
C VAL A 4 2.47 6.57 -15.25
N SER A 5 2.37 5.29 -15.62
CA SER A 5 2.43 4.17 -14.70
C SER A 5 3.86 3.95 -14.15
N PRO A 6 4.04 3.13 -13.11
CA PRO A 6 5.36 2.80 -12.57
C PRO A 6 6.33 2.22 -13.60
N LYS A 7 5.81 1.66 -14.71
CA LYS A 7 6.61 1.09 -15.80
C LYS A 7 6.95 2.09 -16.90
N GLY A 8 6.58 3.36 -16.75
CA GLY A 8 6.76 4.38 -17.79
C GLY A 8 5.68 4.37 -18.87
N GLU A 9 4.64 3.55 -18.74
CA GLU A 9 3.57 3.43 -19.74
C GLU A 9 2.51 4.54 -19.54
N PRO A 10 2.02 5.19 -20.60
CA PRO A 10 0.95 6.16 -20.48
C PRO A 10 -0.36 5.48 -20.05
N VAL A 11 -1.07 6.10 -19.12
CA VAL A 11 -2.37 5.63 -18.62
C VAL A 11 -3.47 6.56 -19.12
N ASN A 12 -4.55 5.99 -19.63
CA ASN A 12 -5.69 6.76 -20.10
C ASN A 12 -6.41 7.44 -18.93
N VAL A 13 -6.64 8.75 -19.04
CA VAL A 13 -7.37 9.53 -18.04
C VAL A 13 -8.55 10.22 -18.71
N LYS A 14 -9.74 10.04 -18.12
CA LYS A 14 -10.94 10.75 -18.54
C LYS A 14 -10.98 12.10 -17.84
N LEU A 15 -11.16 13.17 -18.62
CA LEU A 15 -11.26 14.53 -18.11
C LEU A 15 -12.71 15.02 -18.20
N PHE A 16 -13.22 15.53 -17.10
CA PHE A 16 -14.59 16.04 -16.98
C PHE A 16 -14.55 17.51 -16.57
N PRO A 17 -15.01 18.44 -17.43
CA PRO A 17 -15.13 19.84 -17.05
C PRO A 17 -16.21 20.02 -15.97
N GLN A 18 -15.95 20.91 -15.01
CA GLN A 18 -16.86 21.26 -13.92
C GLN A 18 -17.50 22.64 -14.17
N ALA A 19 -18.68 22.88 -13.60
CA ALA A 19 -19.39 24.16 -13.73
C ALA A 19 -18.61 25.35 -13.11
N SER A 20 -17.69 25.07 -12.17
CA SER A 20 -16.79 26.08 -11.57
C SER A 20 -15.68 26.54 -12.51
N GLY A 21 -15.46 25.87 -13.65
CA GLY A 21 -14.32 26.07 -14.53
C GLY A 21 -13.13 25.13 -14.26
N ASP A 22 -13.22 24.29 -13.23
CA ASP A 22 -12.21 23.27 -12.92
C ASP A 22 -12.38 22.00 -13.79
N TYR A 23 -11.40 21.10 -13.73
CA TYR A 23 -11.45 19.79 -14.39
C TYR A 23 -11.23 18.66 -13.38
N THR A 24 -12.03 17.61 -13.49
CA THR A 24 -11.85 16.35 -12.74
C THR A 24 -11.22 15.31 -13.66
N GLY A 25 -10.10 14.73 -13.24
CA GLY A 25 -9.44 13.63 -13.94
C GLY A 25 -9.71 12.29 -13.26
N GLU A 26 -10.20 11.30 -14.01
CA GLU A 26 -10.45 9.95 -13.50
C GLU A 26 -9.68 8.89 -14.30
N PHE A 27 -9.09 7.94 -13.59
CA PHE A 27 -8.45 6.77 -14.20
C PHE A 27 -8.65 5.54 -13.32
N THR A 28 -8.56 4.36 -13.93
CA THR A 28 -8.50 3.08 -13.23
C THR A 28 -7.10 2.52 -13.38
N PRO A 29 -6.29 2.45 -12.31
CA PRO A 29 -4.95 1.90 -12.42
C PRO A 29 -4.99 0.40 -12.71
N THR A 30 -4.04 -0.07 -13.51
CA THR A 30 -3.87 -1.50 -13.85
C THR A 30 -2.52 -2.05 -13.39
N LYS A 31 -1.67 -1.19 -12.82
CA LYS A 31 -0.35 -1.53 -12.31
C LYS A 31 -0.27 -1.09 -10.85
N ILE A 32 0.44 -1.86 -10.05
CA ILE A 32 0.74 -1.54 -8.65
C ILE A 32 2.02 -0.70 -8.60
N GLY A 33 2.06 0.28 -7.72
CA GLY A 33 3.19 1.18 -7.49
C GLY A 33 2.87 2.65 -7.75
N GLN A 34 3.92 3.48 -7.66
CA GLN A 34 3.84 4.93 -7.83
C GLN A 34 3.56 5.36 -9.28
N HIS A 35 2.45 6.06 -9.50
CA HIS A 35 2.11 6.72 -10.76
C HIS A 35 2.50 8.19 -10.71
N ARG A 36 3.02 8.71 -11.82
CA ARG A 36 3.38 10.13 -11.98
C ARG A 36 2.30 10.86 -12.79
N ILE A 37 1.87 12.02 -12.31
CA ILE A 37 0.85 12.86 -12.94
C ILE A 37 1.49 14.21 -13.28
N ASP A 38 1.65 14.48 -14.57
CA ASP A 38 2.15 15.74 -15.10
C ASP A 38 0.97 16.63 -15.53
N ILE A 39 0.85 17.82 -14.93
CA ILE A 39 -0.20 18.81 -15.24
C ILE A 39 0.45 20.12 -15.69
N THR A 40 0.08 20.58 -16.88
CA THR A 40 0.57 21.82 -17.48
C THR A 40 -0.59 22.70 -17.93
N PHE A 41 -0.45 24.01 -17.76
CA PHE A 41 -1.31 25.03 -18.35
C PHE A 41 -0.48 25.90 -19.29
N ALA A 42 -0.91 26.06 -20.54
CA ALA A 42 -0.15 26.77 -21.57
C ALA A 42 1.33 26.31 -21.69
N ASN A 43 1.57 25.00 -21.62
CA ASN A 43 2.90 24.35 -21.60
C ASN A 43 3.78 24.70 -20.39
N ILE A 44 3.24 25.34 -19.37
CA ILE A 44 3.93 25.62 -18.10
C ILE A 44 3.39 24.66 -17.03
N PRO A 45 4.25 23.91 -16.30
CA PRO A 45 3.81 23.10 -15.18
C PRO A 45 3.05 23.92 -14.14
N VAL A 46 1.90 23.43 -13.69
CA VAL A 46 1.19 24.06 -12.57
C VAL A 46 1.97 23.85 -11.28
N GLN A 47 1.72 24.69 -10.28
CA GLN A 47 2.33 24.54 -8.96
C GLN A 47 2.05 23.14 -8.40
N GLY A 48 3.10 22.44 -7.96
CA GLY A 48 3.02 21.10 -7.41
C GLY A 48 3.15 19.97 -8.45
N SER A 49 3.12 20.27 -9.75
CA SER A 49 3.43 19.26 -10.78
C SER A 49 4.94 18.94 -10.79
N PRO A 50 5.33 17.66 -10.93
CA PRO A 50 4.47 16.48 -11.00
C PRO A 50 3.88 16.06 -9.66
N PHE A 51 2.66 15.54 -9.69
CA PHE A 51 2.02 14.87 -8.57
C PHE A 51 2.31 13.37 -8.63
N PHE A 52 2.22 12.69 -7.48
CA PHE A 52 2.44 11.26 -7.37
C PHE A 52 1.30 10.60 -6.59
N THR A 53 0.92 9.40 -7.00
CA THR A 53 -0.06 8.58 -6.29
C THR A 53 0.39 7.13 -6.21
N GLU A 54 0.22 6.50 -5.05
CA GLU A 54 0.61 5.10 -4.82
C GLU A 54 -0.60 4.19 -5.01
N VAL A 55 -0.46 3.18 -5.87
CA VAL A 55 -1.50 2.16 -6.08
C VAL A 55 -1.06 0.85 -5.45
N TYR A 56 -1.94 0.24 -4.67
CA TYR A 56 -1.68 -1.02 -3.99
C TYR A 56 -2.88 -1.99 -4.11
N ASP A 57 -2.61 -3.29 -3.96
CA ASP A 57 -3.63 -4.36 -3.99
C ASP A 57 -3.57 -5.21 -2.72
N PRO A 58 -4.42 -4.94 -1.72
CA PRO A 58 -4.46 -5.71 -0.48
C PRO A 58 -4.81 -7.19 -0.69
N SER A 59 -5.47 -7.55 -1.80
CA SER A 59 -5.81 -8.95 -2.11
C SER A 59 -4.58 -9.79 -2.45
N GLN A 60 -3.43 -9.16 -2.73
CA GLN A 60 -2.16 -9.82 -3.00
C GLN A 60 -1.29 -10.00 -1.75
N VAL A 61 -1.72 -9.50 -0.59
CA VAL A 61 -1.02 -9.77 0.68
C VAL A 61 -1.15 -11.26 1.01
N ARG A 62 -0.03 -11.90 1.35
CA ARG A 62 0.00 -13.31 1.75
C ARG A 62 0.65 -13.46 3.10
N ILE A 63 0.04 -14.26 3.97
CA ILE A 63 0.65 -14.67 5.23
C ILE A 63 1.31 -16.03 4.98
N GLY A 64 2.59 -16.14 5.36
CA GLY A 64 3.31 -17.41 5.32
C GLY A 64 2.72 -18.43 6.30
N PRO A 65 3.29 -19.65 6.34
CA PRO A 65 2.87 -20.66 7.31
C PRO A 65 2.93 -20.10 8.73
N LEU A 66 1.83 -20.24 9.47
CA LEU A 66 1.83 -19.92 10.89
C LEU A 66 2.50 -21.06 11.68
N PRO A 67 3.20 -20.74 12.78
CA PRO A 67 3.69 -21.75 13.71
C PRO A 67 2.54 -22.66 14.15
N ARG A 68 2.76 -23.99 14.11
CA ARG A 68 1.76 -24.96 14.59
C ARG A 68 1.61 -24.88 16.10
N ASP A 69 2.73 -24.76 16.78
CA ASP A 69 2.82 -24.57 18.21
C ASP A 69 3.32 -23.15 18.47
N ILE A 70 2.55 -22.40 19.24
CA ILE A 70 2.97 -21.11 19.77
C ILE A 70 3.43 -21.36 21.20
N ILE A 71 4.72 -21.23 21.44
CA ILE A 71 5.30 -21.44 22.76
C ILE A 71 5.25 -20.11 23.53
N VAL A 72 4.75 -20.16 24.76
CA VAL A 72 4.66 -19.00 25.66
C VAL A 72 6.07 -18.60 26.11
N ASN A 73 6.30 -17.31 26.29
CA ASN A 73 7.58 -16.71 26.67
C ASN A 73 8.73 -16.94 25.67
N THR A 74 8.43 -17.32 24.44
CA THR A 74 9.40 -17.37 23.34
C THR A 74 8.97 -16.47 22.19
N GLU A 75 9.92 -16.11 21.34
CA GLU A 75 9.64 -15.43 20.08
C GLU A 75 8.98 -16.41 19.11
N ASN A 76 7.81 -16.04 18.61
CA ASN A 76 7.10 -16.78 17.57
C ASN A 76 7.02 -15.93 16.32
N THR A 77 7.53 -16.44 15.19
CA THR A 77 7.68 -15.67 13.95
C THR A 77 6.75 -16.17 12.86
N PHE A 78 6.15 -15.25 12.12
CA PHE A 78 5.51 -15.53 10.83
C PHE A 78 5.89 -14.45 9.81
N GLU A 79 5.80 -14.82 8.54
CA GLU A 79 6.16 -13.95 7.42
C GLU A 79 4.92 -13.36 6.76
N ILE A 80 5.05 -12.14 6.25
CA ILE A 80 4.01 -11.48 5.45
C ILE A 80 4.65 -11.10 4.11
N ASN A 81 4.19 -11.69 3.01
CA ASN A 81 4.65 -11.32 1.68
C ASN A 81 3.77 -10.19 1.09
N LEU A 82 4.42 -9.13 0.62
CA LEU A 82 3.83 -7.95 0.00
C LEU A 82 4.31 -7.70 -1.44
N ASP A 83 5.11 -8.60 -2.02
CA ASP A 83 5.82 -8.36 -3.28
C ASP A 83 4.87 -7.94 -4.41
N ASN A 84 3.67 -8.51 -4.41
CA ASN A 84 2.63 -8.22 -5.40
C ASN A 84 1.54 -7.28 -4.89
N ALA A 85 1.59 -6.84 -3.64
CA ALA A 85 0.60 -5.94 -3.05
C ALA A 85 1.00 -4.46 -3.21
N GLY A 86 2.29 -4.19 -3.44
CA GLY A 86 2.86 -2.85 -3.45
C GLY A 86 3.17 -2.35 -2.04
N ASN A 87 3.47 -1.06 -1.92
CA ASN A 87 3.75 -0.45 -0.63
C ASN A 87 2.45 -0.19 0.14
N VAL A 88 1.94 -1.24 0.81
CA VAL A 88 0.70 -1.20 1.59
C VAL A 88 0.99 -0.79 3.04
N PRO A 89 0.26 0.18 3.60
CA PRO A 89 0.24 0.39 5.05
C PRO A 89 -0.31 -0.84 5.77
N LEU A 90 0.55 -1.54 6.51
CA LEU A 90 0.13 -2.72 7.30
C LEU A 90 -0.10 -2.34 8.77
N GLU A 91 -1.22 -2.80 9.33
CA GLU A 91 -1.46 -2.86 10.77
C GLU A 91 -1.59 -4.33 11.21
N ILE A 92 -0.89 -4.71 12.29
CA ILE A 92 -0.89 -6.09 12.79
C ILE A 92 -1.37 -6.05 14.23
N LYS A 93 -2.44 -6.80 14.50
CA LYS A 93 -3.03 -6.95 15.83
C LYS A 93 -3.06 -8.42 16.16
N ILE A 94 -2.62 -8.75 17.37
CA ILE A 94 -2.55 -10.11 17.87
C ILE A 94 -3.24 -10.11 19.20
N SER A 95 -4.22 -10.98 19.38
CA SER A 95 -5.00 -11.07 20.61
C SER A 95 -4.85 -12.44 21.23
N SER A 96 -4.77 -12.49 22.56
CA SER A 96 -4.90 -13.73 23.32
C SER A 96 -6.30 -14.34 23.13
N PRO A 97 -6.51 -15.61 23.53
CA PRO A 97 -7.85 -16.21 23.56
C PRO A 97 -8.86 -15.43 24.43
N THR A 98 -8.38 -14.60 25.36
CA THR A 98 -9.19 -13.73 26.22
C THR A 98 -9.43 -12.34 25.62
N GLY A 99 -8.94 -12.06 24.41
CA GLY A 99 -9.12 -10.79 23.70
C GLY A 99 -8.13 -9.68 24.10
N VAL A 100 -7.10 -10.00 24.89
CA VAL A 100 -6.06 -9.05 25.30
C VAL A 100 -5.03 -8.90 24.20
N ASN A 101 -4.66 -7.67 23.85
CA ASN A 101 -3.64 -7.40 22.84
C ASN A 101 -2.27 -7.93 23.29
N VAL A 102 -1.67 -8.77 22.47
CA VAL A 102 -0.33 -9.33 22.68
C VAL A 102 0.68 -8.43 21.97
N PRO A 103 1.74 -7.96 22.66
CA PRO A 103 2.79 -7.18 22.04
C PRO A 103 3.38 -7.89 20.82
N ASN A 104 3.52 -7.15 19.72
CA ASN A 104 4.14 -7.63 18.49
C ASN A 104 5.16 -6.62 17.97
N PHE A 105 6.20 -7.14 17.32
CA PHE A 105 7.25 -6.33 16.69
C PHE A 105 7.26 -6.58 15.19
N LYS A 106 7.29 -5.49 14.41
CA LYS A 106 7.47 -5.53 12.95
C LYS A 106 8.96 -5.39 12.63
N TYR A 107 9.54 -6.36 11.94
CA TYR A 107 10.90 -6.24 11.42
C TYR A 107 10.85 -5.71 9.97
N ALA A 108 11.80 -4.83 9.62
CA ALA A 108 11.89 -4.23 8.28
C ALA A 108 12.13 -5.28 7.17
N SER A 109 12.60 -6.48 7.53
CA SER A 109 12.53 -7.70 6.71
C SER A 109 11.36 -8.56 7.19
N LEU A 110 10.15 -8.23 6.74
CA LEU A 110 8.90 -9.01 6.71
C LEU A 110 8.71 -10.16 7.73
N GLN A 111 9.06 -9.94 9.00
CA GLN A 111 8.86 -10.89 10.08
C GLN A 111 8.09 -10.20 11.19
N SER A 112 7.11 -10.90 11.77
CA SER A 112 6.40 -10.46 12.97
C SER A 112 6.74 -11.40 14.11
N VAL A 113 7.25 -10.87 15.23
CA VAL A 113 7.54 -11.66 16.45
C VAL A 113 6.45 -11.44 17.49
N ILE A 114 5.95 -12.54 18.05
CA ILE A 114 5.00 -12.56 19.19
C ILE A 114 5.73 -13.10 20.41
N THR A 115 5.65 -12.38 21.53
CA THR A 115 6.05 -12.91 22.84
C THR A 115 4.79 -13.13 23.68
N GLY A 116 4.39 -14.40 23.85
CA GLY A 116 3.30 -14.72 24.77
C GLY A 116 3.73 -14.46 26.21
N GLN A 117 2.99 -13.66 26.97
CA GLN A 117 3.13 -13.58 28.43
C GLN A 117 2.15 -14.59 29.03
N GLY A 118 2.63 -15.41 29.98
CA GLY A 118 1.83 -16.41 30.69
C GLY A 118 0.81 -15.84 31.66
#